data_AF-A0A7C0UH25-F1
#
_entry.id   AF-A0A7C0UH25-F1
#
_cell.length_a   1.000
_cell.length_b   1.000
_cell.length_c   1.000
_cell.angle_alpha   90.00
_cell.angle_beta   90.00
_cell.angle_gamma   90.00
#
_symmetry.space_group_name_H-M   'P 1'
#
loop_
_entity.id
_entity.type
_entity.pdbx_description
1 polymer ?
#
loop_
_entity_poly.entity_id
_entity_poly.type
_entity_poly.pdbx_seq_one_letter_code
_entity_poly.pdbx_strand_id
1 'polypeptide(L)' 'MMSHLTDDKIKFLEEKANEIRQSVIRMLLEAGSGHSAGSLGMADIFTAFYFHIS' A
#
# COMPACT_ATOMS: atom_id res chain seq x y z
N MET A 1 -23.96 -6.27 -1.21
CA MET A 1 -24.09 -4.88 -1.68
C MET A 1 -22.68 -4.39 -1.99
N MET A 2 -22.35 -4.04 -3.24
CA MET A 2 -21.07 -3.41 -3.54
C MET A 2 -21.09 -2.02 -2.91
N SER A 3 -20.29 -1.80 -1.85
CA SER A 3 -20.06 -0.45 -1.34
C SER A 3 -19.25 0.30 -2.39
N HIS A 4 -19.83 1.35 -2.96
CA HIS A 4 -19.07 2.26 -3.81
C HIS A 4 -18.04 3.02 -2.96
N LEU A 5 -16.81 3.13 -3.47
CA LEU A 5 -15.78 3.93 -2.82
C LEU A 5 -16.11 5.42 -2.98
N THR A 6 -15.95 6.18 -1.90
CA THR A 6 -15.97 7.64 -1.94
C THR A 6 -14.60 8.18 -2.32
N ASP A 7 -14.54 9.39 -2.88
CA ASP A 7 -13.27 10.06 -3.23
C ASP A 7 -12.34 10.18 -2.02
N ASP A 8 -12.88 10.52 -0.84
CA ASP A 8 -12.12 10.57 0.42
C ASP A 8 -11.52 9.20 0.78
N LYS A 9 -12.26 8.12 0.54
CA LYS A 9 -11.77 6.77 0.81
C LYS A 9 -10.69 6.36 -0.21
N ILE A 10 -10.84 6.74 -1.47
CA ILE A 10 -9.82 6.53 -2.50
C ILE A 10 -8.53 7.23 -2.10
N LYS A 11 -8.61 8.53 -1.78
CA LYS A 11 -7.46 9.33 -1.34
C LYS A 11 -6.77 8.71 -0.12
N PHE A 12 -7.54 8.29 0.88
CA PHE A 12 -7.00 7.60 2.05
C PHE A 12 -6.22 6.33 1.68
N LEU A 13 -6.76 5.50 0.77
CA LEU A 13 -6.10 4.27 0.33
C LEU A 13 -4.82 4.58 -0.47
N GLU A 14 -4.83 5.60 -1.33
CA GLU A 14 -3.64 6.05 -2.06
C GLU A 14 -2.52 6.53 -1.12
N GLU A 15 -2.87 7.35 -0.13
CA GLU A 15 -1.93 7.84 0.89
C GLU A 15 -1.35 6.68 1.70
N LYS A 16 -2.17 5.72 2.13
CA LYS A 16 -1.70 4.53 2.85
C LYS A 16 -0.79 3.64 2.01
N ALA A 17 -1.14 3.41 0.74
CA ALA A 17 -0.29 2.63 -0.16
C ALA A 17 1.07 3.32 -0.39
N ASN A 18 1.09 4.65 -0.49
CA ASN A 18 2.33 5.42 -0.59
C ASN A 18 3.19 5.33 0.69
N GLU A 19 2.58 5.42 1.88
CA GLU A 19 3.28 5.24 3.15
C GLU A 19 3.91 3.83 3.28
N ILE A 20 3.19 2.79 2.82
CA ILE A 20 3.71 1.41 2.78
C ILE A 20 4.92 1.34 1.86
N ARG A 21 4.86 1.93 0.65
CA ARG A 21 6.01 1.98 -0.28
C ARG A 21 7.23 2.64 0.34
N GLN A 22 7.04 3.80 0.98
CA GLN A 22 8.13 4.50 1.67
C GLN A 22 8.73 3.64 2.79
N SER A 23 7.90 2.93 3.55
CA SER A 23 8.35 2.07 4.63
C SER A 23 9.14 0.86 4.11
N VAL A 24 8.69 0.22 3.03
CA VAL A 24 9.43 -0.82 2.31
C VAL A 24 10.80 -0.32 1.87
N ILE A 25 10.87 0.87 1.26
CA ILE A 25 12.14 1.45 0.80
C ILE A 25 13.08 1.70 1.98
N ARG A 26 12.59 2.31 3.07
CA ARG A 26 13.38 2.55 4.29
C ARG A 26 13.93 1.24 4.86
N MET A 27 13.09 0.22 5.00
CA MET A 27 13.50 -1.09 5.51
C MET A 27 14.55 -1.77 4.63
N LEU A 28 14.37 -1.72 3.30
CA LEU A 28 15.34 -2.31 2.36
C LEU A 28 16.68 -1.55 2.37
N LEU A 29 16.63 -0.23 2.50
CA LEU A 29 17.81 0.61 2.63
C LEU A 29 18.59 0.27 3.91
N GLU A 30 17.90 0.17 5.05
CA GLU A 30 18.48 -0.22 6.34
C GLU A 30 19.05 -1.65 6.30
N ALA A 31 18.36 -2.58 5.63
CA ALA A 31 18.81 -3.96 5.49
C ALA A 31 19.96 -4.14 4.47
N GLY A 32 20.18 -3.16 3.59
CA GLY A 32 21.15 -3.22 2.49
C GLY A 32 20.87 -4.32 1.44
N SER A 33 19.74 -5.01 1.54
CA SER A 33 19.36 -6.13 0.66
C SER A 33 17.86 -6.43 0.74
N GLY A 34 17.32 -7.11 -0.27
CA GLY A 34 15.94 -7.59 -0.32
C GLY A 34 15.26 -7.38 -1.68
N HIS A 35 13.97 -7.68 -1.77
CA HIS A 35 13.21 -7.64 -3.03
C HIS A 35 12.17 -6.51 -3.03
N SER A 36 12.47 -5.40 -3.70
CA SER A 36 11.60 -4.23 -3.74
C SER A 36 10.41 -4.37 -4.70
N ALA A 37 10.63 -4.96 -5.89
CA ALA A 37 9.68 -4.91 -7.00
C ALA A 37 8.29 -5.45 -6.64
N GLY A 38 8.22 -6.63 -6.01
CA GLY A 38 6.96 -7.26 -5.62
C GLY A 38 6.21 -6.44 -4.56
N SER A 39 6.89 -6.05 -3.48
CA SER A 39 6.29 -5.26 -2.40
C SER A 39 5.82 -3.87 -2.85
N LEU A 40 6.55 -3.21 -3.75
CA LEU A 40 6.18 -1.88 -4.25
C LEU A 40 5.03 -1.94 -5.26
N GLY A 41 5.02 -2.96 -6.12
CA GLY A 41 3.99 -3.18 -7.13
C GLY A 41 2.65 -3.61 -6.53
N MET A 42 2.68 -4.38 -5.44
CA MET A 42 1.47 -4.91 -4.79
C MET A 42 0.89 -3.99 -3.70
N ALA A 43 1.51 -2.84 -3.42
CA ALA A 43 1.12 -1.99 -2.29
C ALA A 43 -0.34 -1.54 -2.34
N ASP A 44 -0.91 -1.19 -3.50
CA ASP A 44 -2.32 -0.78 -3.61
C ASP A 44 -3.27 -1.96 -3.35
N ILE A 45 -2.93 -3.16 -3.85
CA ILE A 45 -3.73 -4.38 -3.66
C ILE A 45 -3.80 -4.73 -2.18
N PHE A 46 -2.65 -4.77 -1.50
CA PHE A 46 -2.64 -5.04 -0.06
C PHE A 46 -3.33 -3.94 0.73
N THR A 47 -3.17 -2.68 0.34
CA THR A 47 -3.86 -1.57 1.00
C THR A 47 -5.37 -1.71 0.89
N ALA A 48 -5.90 -2.02 -0.29
CA ALA A 48 -7.33 -2.29 -0.46
C ALA A 48 -7.78 -3.52 0.36
N PHE A 49 -7.00 -4.60 0.36
CA PHE A 49 -7.34 -5.81 1.09
C PHE A 49 -7.44 -5.56 2.60
N TYR A 50 -6.44 -4.92 3.20
CA TYR A 50 -6.37 -4.68 4.65
C TYR A 50 -7.22 -3.51 5.14
N PHE A 51 -7.48 -2.49 4.32
CA PHE A 51 -8.12 -1.24 4.78
C PHE A 51 -9.47 -0.94 4.11
N HIS A 52 -9.98 -1.83 3.26
CA HIS A 52 -11.29 -1.69 2.64
C HIS A 52 -12.10 -2.98 2.53
N ILE A 53 -11.46 -4.09 2.10
CA ILE A 53 -12.16 -5.36 1.83
C ILE A 53 -12.35 -6.19 3.10
N SER A 54 -11.34 -6.25 3.96
CA SER A 54 -11.34 -7.05 5.21
C SER A 54 -12.22 -6.45 6.30
#